data_AF-A0A4U1BLW6-F1
#
_entry.id   AF-A0A4U1BLW6-F1
#
_cell.length_a   1.000
_cell.length_b   1.000
_cell.length_c   1.000
_cell.angle_alpha   90.00
_cell.angle_beta   90.00
_cell.angle_gamma   90.00
#
_symmetry.space_group_name_H-M   'P 1'
#
loop_
_entity.id
_entity.type
_entity.pdbx_description
1 polymer ?
#
loop_
_entity_poly.entity_id
_entity_poly.type
_entity_poly.pdbx_seq_one_letter_code
_entity_poly.pdbx_strand_id
1 'polypeptide(L)'
;MATVAYYGKVSVEHNIAEVASTLTDLQRKSIPKATRQGLNRAITSTRGTAVKIISEETGIKQKDVRAELRVSKATSKQKTPSAEIKVYRRTKAINLIEFVTPNRRKPSGGKGKPQYFRRRLKRRTRKGGRSRQVAGPYRHEGVEAKAWRNNKTYRGAFVVRTSQGVIVAKRSGKRRGHLSMVSGPSVKATMVQPHINEAMKRHAKPRFITEFGRALDNDLRRRGLL
;
A
#
# COMPACT_ATOMS: atom_id res chain seq x y z
N MET A 1 -43.07 24.94 -70.83
CA MET A 1 -42.17 24.29 -69.85
C MET A 1 -42.74 24.57 -68.46
N ALA A 2 -43.26 23.56 -67.78
CA ALA A 2 -43.87 23.71 -66.46
C ALA A 2 -42.82 23.49 -65.36
N THR A 3 -42.61 24.51 -64.53
CA THR A 3 -41.72 24.48 -63.37
C THR A 3 -42.42 23.72 -62.24
N VAL A 4 -41.93 22.51 -61.91
CA VAL A 4 -42.44 21.73 -60.77
C VAL A 4 -41.77 22.26 -59.49
N ALA A 5 -42.51 23.01 -58.68
CA ALA A 5 -42.08 23.43 -57.36
C ALA A 5 -42.26 22.29 -56.35
N TYR A 6 -41.15 21.66 -55.94
CA TYR A 6 -41.15 20.69 -54.84
C TYR A 6 -41.16 21.43 -53.49
N TYR A 7 -42.32 21.53 -52.84
CA TYR A 7 -42.42 21.91 -51.44
C TYR A 7 -42.09 20.70 -50.56
N GLY A 8 -40.80 20.45 -50.36
CA GLY A 8 -40.35 19.46 -49.38
C GLY A 8 -40.69 19.91 -47.97
N LYS A 9 -41.75 19.33 -47.36
CA LYS A 9 -42.06 19.53 -45.94
C LYS A 9 -41.00 18.80 -45.10
N VAL A 10 -39.95 19.50 -44.70
CA VAL A 10 -38.99 18.98 -43.72
C VAL A 10 -39.69 18.94 -42.36
N SER A 11 -40.07 17.74 -41.91
CA SER A 11 -40.65 17.57 -40.57
C SER A 11 -39.54 17.61 -39.52
N VAL A 12 -39.41 18.74 -38.83
CA VAL A 12 -38.44 18.96 -37.75
C VAL A 12 -38.73 18.06 -36.53
N GLU A 13 -39.98 17.64 -36.36
CA GLU A 13 -40.44 16.86 -35.20
C GLU A 13 -39.78 15.48 -35.11
N HIS A 14 -39.57 14.81 -36.25
CA HIS A 14 -38.92 13.49 -36.29
C HIS A 14 -37.47 13.57 -35.79
N ASN A 15 -36.76 14.63 -36.17
CA ASN A 15 -35.38 14.89 -35.75
C ASN A 15 -35.29 15.19 -34.25
N ILE A 16 -36.26 15.91 -33.68
CA ILE A 16 -36.28 16.22 -32.24
C ILE A 16 -36.49 14.95 -31.42
N ALA A 17 -37.41 14.07 -31.84
CA ALA A 17 -37.68 12.82 -31.14
C ALA A 17 -36.47 11.87 -31.16
N GLU A 18 -35.78 11.77 -32.29
CA GLU A 18 -34.55 10.97 -32.42
C GLU A 18 -33.43 11.51 -31.52
N VAL A 19 -33.21 12.83 -31.53
CA VAL A 19 -32.24 13.50 -30.64
C VAL A 19 -32.59 13.28 -29.16
N ALA A 20 -33.85 13.40 -28.78
CA ALA A 20 -34.28 13.16 -27.39
C ALA A 20 -34.04 11.70 -26.96
N SER A 21 -34.30 10.74 -27.87
CA SER A 21 -34.08 9.32 -27.61
C SER A 21 -32.58 9.00 -27.43
N THR A 22 -31.72 9.55 -28.29
CA THR A 22 -30.27 9.35 -28.21
C THR A 22 -29.68 9.99 -26.94
N LEU A 23 -30.11 11.20 -26.57
CA LEU A 23 -29.72 11.85 -25.32
C LEU A 23 -30.11 11.02 -24.08
N THR A 24 -31.34 10.48 -24.07
CA THR A 24 -31.82 9.62 -22.99
C THR A 24 -30.97 8.35 -22.88
N ASP A 25 -30.60 7.76 -24.03
CA ASP A 25 -29.76 6.58 -24.08
C ASP A 25 -28.32 6.85 -23.62
N LEU A 26 -27.76 8.00 -23.99
CA LEU A 26 -26.47 8.47 -23.50
C LEU A 26 -26.48 8.62 -21.98
N GLN A 27 -27.51 9.29 -21.44
CA GLN A 27 -27.66 9.52 -20.01
C GLN A 27 -27.83 8.21 -19.23
N ARG A 28 -28.64 7.27 -19.72
CA ARG A 28 -28.97 6.03 -19.01
C ARG A 28 -27.91 4.94 -19.15
N LYS A 29 -27.22 4.87 -20.29
CA LYS A 29 -26.32 3.75 -20.62
C LYS A 29 -24.86 4.19 -20.72
N SER A 30 -24.57 5.16 -21.57
CA SER A 30 -23.19 5.53 -21.92
C SER A 30 -22.47 6.22 -20.76
N ILE A 31 -23.09 7.23 -20.14
CA ILE A 31 -22.49 7.98 -19.03
C ILE A 31 -22.18 7.05 -17.84
N PRO A 32 -23.11 6.24 -17.31
CA PRO A 32 -22.81 5.35 -16.18
C PRO A 32 -21.73 4.30 -16.51
N LYS A 33 -21.73 3.77 -17.74
CA LYS A 33 -20.71 2.82 -18.21
C LYS A 33 -19.33 3.49 -18.26
N ALA A 34 -19.23 4.68 -18.86
CA ALA A 34 -18.00 5.45 -18.95
C ALA A 34 -17.50 5.86 -17.54
N THR A 35 -18.39 6.30 -16.66
CA THR A 35 -18.06 6.64 -15.26
C THR A 35 -17.45 5.45 -14.52
N ARG A 36 -18.05 4.26 -14.60
CA ARG A 36 -17.50 3.05 -13.96
C ARG A 36 -16.13 2.68 -14.52
N GLN A 37 -15.95 2.75 -15.84
CA GLN A 37 -14.67 2.47 -16.48
C GLN A 37 -13.60 3.48 -16.07
N GLY A 38 -13.93 4.78 -16.10
CA GLY A 38 -13.07 5.88 -15.67
C GLY A 38 -12.63 5.72 -14.22
N LEU A 39 -13.57 5.48 -13.30
CA LEU A 39 -13.28 5.23 -11.88
C LEU A 39 -12.36 4.02 -11.69
N ASN A 40 -12.64 2.90 -12.36
CA ASN A 40 -11.88 1.67 -12.21
C ASN A 40 -10.45 1.77 -12.75
N ARG A 41 -10.24 2.54 -13.83
CA ARG A 41 -8.88 2.82 -14.35
C ARG A 41 -8.15 3.83 -13.47
N ALA A 42 -8.82 4.90 -13.07
CA ALA A 42 -8.26 5.93 -12.19
C ALA A 42 -7.82 5.33 -10.85
N ILE A 43 -8.67 4.56 -10.17
CA ILE A 43 -8.34 3.96 -8.87
C ILE A 43 -7.15 2.99 -8.96
N THR A 44 -7.01 2.28 -10.09
CA THR A 44 -5.90 1.35 -10.33
C THR A 44 -4.58 2.11 -10.48
N SER A 45 -4.60 3.23 -11.20
CA SER A 45 -3.47 4.14 -11.31
C SER A 45 -3.11 4.77 -9.96
N THR A 46 -4.11 5.29 -9.23
CA THR A 46 -3.94 5.86 -7.89
C THR A 46 -3.37 4.86 -6.90
N ARG A 47 -3.77 3.59 -6.95
CA ARG A 47 -3.17 2.52 -6.14
C ARG A 47 -1.67 2.39 -6.43
N GLY A 48 -1.26 2.50 -7.70
CA GLY A 48 0.16 2.49 -8.07
C GLY A 48 0.95 3.63 -7.42
N THR A 49 0.39 4.84 -7.47
CA THR A 49 0.96 6.02 -6.80
C THR A 49 1.04 5.84 -5.29
N ALA A 50 -0.04 5.35 -4.65
CA ALA A 50 -0.06 5.06 -3.21
C ALA A 50 1.00 4.02 -2.81
N VAL A 51 1.12 2.92 -3.58
CA VAL A 51 2.16 1.90 -3.36
C VAL A 51 3.55 2.50 -3.40
N LYS A 52 3.82 3.39 -4.37
CA LYS A 52 5.12 4.06 -4.52
C LYS A 52 5.42 4.94 -3.29
N ILE A 53 4.51 5.83 -2.92
CA ILE A 53 4.70 6.76 -1.79
C ILE A 53 4.87 5.99 -0.48
N ILE A 54 4.00 5.02 -0.19
CA ILE A 54 4.10 4.22 1.05
C ILE A 54 5.41 3.44 1.08
N SER A 55 5.84 2.84 -0.04
CA SER A 55 7.12 2.14 -0.13
C SER A 55 8.29 3.09 0.09
N GLU A 56 8.20 4.32 -0.41
CA GLU A 56 9.20 5.36 -0.24
C GLU A 56 9.32 5.80 1.22
N GLU A 57 8.22 5.96 1.94
CA GLU A 57 8.27 6.41 3.33
C GLU A 57 8.65 5.29 4.30
N THR A 58 8.13 4.10 4.09
CA THR A 58 8.31 2.98 5.03
C THR A 58 9.57 2.17 4.76
N GLY A 59 10.07 2.18 3.52
CA GLY A 59 11.09 1.24 3.06
C GLY A 59 10.57 -0.18 2.83
N ILE A 60 9.26 -0.43 2.92
CA ILE A 60 8.64 -1.72 2.58
C ILE A 60 8.73 -1.92 1.07
N LYS A 61 8.98 -3.15 0.60
CA LYS A 61 9.00 -3.45 -0.83
C LYS A 61 7.63 -3.20 -1.45
N GLN A 62 7.60 -2.61 -2.65
CA GLN A 62 6.34 -2.33 -3.35
C GLN A 62 5.45 -3.57 -3.55
N LYS A 63 6.04 -4.75 -3.76
CA LYS A 63 5.30 -6.03 -3.86
C LYS A 63 4.46 -6.29 -2.61
N ASP A 64 5.05 -6.09 -1.42
CA ASP A 64 4.41 -6.36 -0.15
C ASP A 64 3.35 -5.29 0.15
N VAL A 65 3.64 -4.01 -0.12
CA VAL A 65 2.63 -2.93 -0.03
C VAL A 65 1.44 -3.21 -0.95
N ARG A 66 1.69 -3.66 -2.18
CA ARG A 66 0.64 -3.98 -3.15
C ARG A 66 -0.22 -5.15 -2.68
N ALA A 67 0.35 -6.16 -2.03
CA ALA A 67 -0.40 -7.30 -1.51
C ALA A 67 -1.41 -6.88 -0.42
N GLU A 68 -1.07 -5.86 0.37
CA GLU A 68 -1.93 -5.36 1.46
C GLU A 68 -3.03 -4.40 0.99
N LEU A 69 -2.79 -3.66 -0.10
CA LEU A 69 -3.79 -2.75 -0.67
C LEU A 69 -4.72 -3.49 -1.62
N ARG A 70 -6.02 -3.47 -1.34
CA ARG A 70 -7.08 -3.99 -2.22
C ARG A 70 -7.84 -2.86 -2.88
N VAL A 71 -8.30 -3.09 -4.10
CA VAL A 71 -9.17 -2.16 -4.82
C VAL A 71 -10.58 -2.73 -4.86
N SER A 72 -11.53 -1.97 -4.31
CA SER A 72 -12.95 -2.18 -4.52
C SER A 72 -13.35 -1.43 -5.78
N LYS A 73 -13.70 -2.14 -6.85
CA LYS A 73 -14.09 -1.55 -8.13
C LYS A 73 -15.54 -1.06 -8.09
N ALA A 74 -15.83 -0.04 -8.89
CA ALA A 74 -17.19 0.40 -9.18
C ALA A 74 -17.89 -0.67 -10.03
N THR A 75 -19.10 -1.06 -9.61
CA THR A 75 -19.91 -2.10 -10.27
C THR A 75 -21.23 -1.53 -10.78
N SER A 76 -21.92 -2.27 -11.64
CA SER A 76 -23.22 -1.84 -12.18
C SER A 76 -24.37 -1.88 -11.19
N LYS A 77 -24.21 -2.64 -10.10
CA LYS A 77 -25.24 -2.83 -9.07
C LYS A 77 -25.34 -1.66 -8.09
N GLN A 78 -24.33 -0.80 -8.03
CA GLN A 78 -24.30 0.34 -7.12
C GLN A 78 -25.14 1.49 -7.70
N LYS A 79 -26.04 2.05 -6.89
CA LYS A 79 -26.82 3.25 -7.23
C LYS A 79 -25.91 4.44 -7.54
N THR A 80 -24.84 4.59 -6.75
CA THR A 80 -23.79 5.58 -6.95
C THR A 80 -22.47 4.85 -7.20
N PRO A 81 -21.87 4.95 -8.40
CA PRO A 81 -20.64 4.23 -8.70
C PRO A 81 -19.50 4.80 -7.86
N SER A 82 -18.89 3.95 -7.04
CA SER A 82 -17.75 4.31 -6.19
C SER A 82 -16.63 3.29 -6.32
N ALA A 83 -15.39 3.77 -6.26
CA ALA A 83 -14.20 2.92 -6.25
C ALA A 83 -13.30 3.33 -5.09
N GLU A 84 -12.80 2.35 -4.34
CA GLU A 84 -12.11 2.58 -3.07
C GLU A 84 -10.82 1.76 -3.00
N ILE A 85 -9.77 2.33 -2.40
CA ILE A 85 -8.58 1.58 -1.99
C ILE A 85 -8.75 1.22 -0.52
N LYS A 86 -8.78 -0.07 -0.24
CA LYS A 86 -8.94 -0.64 1.11
C LYS A 86 -7.62 -1.26 1.56
N VAL A 87 -7.29 -1.09 2.83
CA VAL A 87 -6.24 -1.86 3.49
C VAL A 87 -6.88 -3.03 4.22
N TYR A 88 -6.25 -4.21 4.21
CA TYR A 88 -6.80 -5.37 4.92
C TYR A 88 -6.98 -5.05 6.42
N ARG A 89 -8.14 -5.35 7.01
CA ARG A 89 -8.46 -4.95 8.40
C ARG A 89 -7.46 -5.51 9.42
N ARG A 90 -6.92 -6.70 9.15
CA ARG A 90 -5.98 -7.43 10.01
C ARG A 90 -4.50 -7.21 9.67
N THR A 91 -4.18 -6.25 8.80
CA THR A 91 -2.78 -5.96 8.45
C THR A 91 -2.03 -5.53 9.70
N LYS A 92 -1.16 -6.40 10.20
CA LYS A 92 -0.25 -6.07 11.30
C LYS A 92 0.94 -5.29 10.74
N ALA A 93 1.61 -4.55 11.62
CA ALA A 93 2.91 -4.00 11.27
C ALA A 93 3.85 -5.13 10.84
N ILE A 94 4.67 -4.89 9.82
CA ILE A 94 5.62 -5.88 9.34
C ILE A 94 6.67 -6.10 10.43
N ASN A 95 7.08 -7.35 10.65
CA ASN A 95 8.10 -7.66 11.64
C ASN A 95 9.41 -6.93 11.32
N LEU A 96 10.06 -6.35 12.33
CA LEU A 96 11.28 -5.59 12.13
C LEU A 96 12.40 -6.42 11.49
N ILE A 97 12.35 -7.75 11.61
CA ILE A 97 13.27 -8.70 10.99
C ILE A 97 13.38 -8.54 9.47
N GLU A 98 12.30 -8.12 8.81
CA GLU A 98 12.30 -7.95 7.35
C GLU A 98 13.17 -6.77 6.89
N PHE A 99 13.49 -5.86 7.82
CA PHE A 99 14.34 -4.71 7.61
C PHE A 99 15.78 -4.94 8.10
N VAL A 100 16.06 -6.12 8.66
CA VAL A 100 17.40 -6.55 9.07
C VAL A 100 18.10 -7.21 7.88
N THR A 101 19.38 -6.90 7.69
CA THR A 101 20.18 -7.53 6.63
C THR A 101 20.25 -9.05 6.83
N PRO A 102 20.16 -9.88 5.77
CA PRO A 102 20.09 -11.34 5.91
C PRO A 102 21.17 -11.95 6.81
N ASN A 103 22.40 -11.46 6.72
CA ASN A 103 23.54 -11.92 7.54
C ASN A 103 23.33 -11.71 9.05
N ARG A 104 22.49 -10.73 9.43
CA ARG A 104 22.16 -10.38 10.82
C ARG A 104 20.83 -10.98 11.29
N ARG A 105 20.11 -11.74 10.45
CA ARG A 105 18.86 -12.44 10.80
C ARG A 105 19.07 -13.79 11.49
N LYS A 106 20.31 -14.25 11.65
CA LYS A 106 20.57 -15.57 12.24
C LYS A 106 20.07 -15.57 13.70
N PRO A 107 19.25 -16.52 14.18
CA PRO A 107 18.72 -16.51 15.55
C PRO A 107 19.78 -16.96 16.57
N SER A 108 19.81 -16.34 17.75
CA SER A 108 20.75 -16.71 18.82
C SER A 108 20.47 -18.14 19.32
N GLY A 109 21.35 -19.11 19.03
CA GLY A 109 21.32 -20.43 19.70
C GLY A 109 21.67 -21.67 18.87
N GLY A 110 21.59 -21.65 17.54
CA GLY A 110 21.84 -22.85 16.69
C GLY A 110 23.33 -23.20 16.51
N LYS A 111 23.67 -24.47 16.19
CA LYS A 111 25.03 -24.89 15.78
C LYS A 111 25.45 -24.05 14.54
N GLY A 112 26.28 -23.02 14.75
CA GLY A 112 26.46 -21.86 13.82
C GLY A 112 26.11 -20.49 14.44
N LYS A 113 26.34 -20.35 15.76
CA LYS A 113 25.71 -19.39 16.68
C LYS A 113 25.97 -17.91 16.33
N PRO A 114 24.94 -17.10 16.07
CA PRO A 114 25.08 -15.66 16.07
C PRO A 114 25.27 -15.09 17.49
N GLN A 115 26.22 -14.16 17.61
CA GLN A 115 26.89 -13.72 18.85
C GLN A 115 26.19 -12.61 19.65
N TYR A 116 24.95 -12.24 19.32
CA TYR A 116 24.46 -10.90 19.67
C TYR A 116 24.23 -10.66 21.18
N PHE A 117 24.13 -11.73 21.98
CA PHE A 117 23.97 -11.64 23.44
C PHE A 117 25.06 -12.37 24.22
N ARG A 118 26.22 -12.63 23.61
CA ARG A 118 27.38 -12.98 24.43
C ARG A 118 27.85 -11.72 25.15
N ARG A 119 27.48 -11.64 26.43
CA ARG A 119 28.00 -10.65 27.35
C ARG A 119 29.53 -10.76 27.35
N ARG A 120 30.25 -9.67 27.10
CA ARG A 120 31.72 -9.71 27.08
C ARG A 120 32.19 -10.03 28.50
N LEU A 121 32.76 -11.20 28.73
CA LEU A 121 33.34 -11.53 30.03
C LEU A 121 34.63 -10.71 30.17
N LYS A 122 34.66 -9.75 31.09
CA LYS A 122 35.87 -9.00 31.44
C LYS A 122 36.57 -9.78 32.55
N ARG A 123 37.86 -10.06 32.41
CA ARG A 123 38.69 -10.53 33.53
C ARG A 123 38.94 -9.32 34.43
N ARG A 124 38.58 -9.44 35.71
CA ARG A 124 38.88 -8.45 36.74
C ARG A 124 39.76 -9.12 37.78
N THR A 125 41.01 -8.68 37.88
CA THR A 125 41.98 -9.17 38.87
C THR A 125 41.71 -8.49 40.19
N ARG A 126 41.51 -9.27 41.27
CA ARG A 126 41.39 -8.72 42.63
C ARG A 126 42.78 -8.44 43.21
N LYS A 127 42.83 -7.55 44.23
CA LYS A 127 43.99 -7.37 45.12
C LYS A 127 44.26 -8.73 45.78
N GLY A 128 45.32 -9.43 45.38
CA GLY A 128 45.57 -10.85 45.71
C GLY A 128 45.66 -11.81 44.50
N GLY A 129 45.74 -11.31 43.27
CA GLY A 129 46.12 -12.10 42.07
C GLY A 129 45.03 -12.97 41.45
N ARG A 130 43.94 -13.29 42.17
CA ARG A 130 42.84 -14.10 41.61
C ARG A 130 42.00 -13.29 40.62
N SER A 131 41.93 -13.75 39.37
CA SER A 131 41.08 -13.17 38.33
C SER A 131 39.68 -13.80 38.34
N ARG A 132 38.63 -12.98 38.35
CA ARG A 132 37.25 -13.44 38.15
C ARG A 132 36.72 -12.90 36.83
N GLN A 133 35.99 -13.73 36.09
CA GLN A 133 35.22 -13.24 34.95
C GLN A 133 34.01 -12.47 35.48
N VAL A 134 34.02 -11.15 35.29
CA VAL A 134 32.89 -10.27 35.57
C VAL A 134 32.16 -10.01 34.27
N ALA A 135 30.83 -10.03 34.34
CA ALA A 135 30.00 -9.88 33.18
C ALA A 135 30.00 -8.42 32.70
N GLY A 136 30.71 -8.14 31.60
CA GLY A 136 30.80 -6.81 30.97
C GLY A 136 29.56 -6.43 30.16
N PRO A 137 29.62 -5.38 29.33
CA PRO A 137 28.52 -5.02 28.43
C PRO A 137 28.29 -6.10 27.37
N TYR A 138 27.08 -6.15 26.80
CA TYR A 138 26.79 -7.02 25.66
C TYR A 138 27.66 -6.62 24.45
N ARG A 139 28.10 -7.60 23.65
CA ARG A 139 28.89 -7.32 22.44
C ARG A 139 28.14 -6.47 21.40
N HIS A 140 26.81 -6.54 21.42
CA HIS A 140 25.96 -5.75 20.54
C HIS A 140 24.92 -5.02 21.38
N GLU A 141 24.73 -3.73 21.10
CA GLU A 141 23.74 -2.91 21.81
C GLU A 141 22.30 -3.29 21.47
N GLY A 142 22.09 -3.91 20.31
CA GLY A 142 20.77 -4.30 19.83
C GLY A 142 20.77 -4.82 18.40
N VAL A 143 19.60 -4.81 17.77
CA VAL A 143 19.44 -5.16 16.35
C VAL A 143 19.46 -3.88 15.52
N GLU A 144 20.32 -3.82 14.51
CA GLU A 144 20.30 -2.75 13.51
C GLU A 144 19.35 -3.14 12.37
N ALA A 145 18.44 -2.26 12.02
CA ALA A 145 17.49 -2.47 10.93
C ALA A 145 17.26 -1.17 10.15
N LYS A 146 17.03 -1.30 8.84
CA LYS A 146 16.70 -0.18 7.94
C LYS A 146 15.19 -0.07 7.76
N ALA A 147 14.52 0.47 8.77
CA ALA A 147 13.08 0.68 8.76
C ALA A 147 12.77 2.17 8.62
N TRP A 148 11.66 2.54 7.96
CA TRP A 148 11.36 3.95 7.63
C TRP A 148 12.49 4.61 6.84
N ARG A 149 13.14 3.84 5.96
CA ARG A 149 14.37 4.17 5.20
C ARG A 149 15.60 4.60 6.01
N ASN A 150 15.50 4.67 7.33
CA ASN A 150 16.57 5.08 8.21
C ASN A 150 17.21 3.86 8.88
N ASN A 151 18.55 3.86 8.95
CA ASN A 151 19.27 2.87 9.73
C ASN A 151 19.12 3.23 11.21
N LYS A 152 18.54 2.33 12.00
CA LYS A 152 18.38 2.52 13.44
C LYS A 152 18.82 1.28 14.20
N THR A 153 19.55 1.50 15.28
CA THR A 153 19.89 0.47 16.25
C THR A 153 18.82 0.39 17.32
N TYR A 154 18.10 -0.72 17.35
CA TYR A 154 17.05 -1.00 18.33
C TYR A 154 17.69 -1.58 19.59
N ARG A 155 18.12 -0.69 20.48
CA ARG A 155 18.82 -1.06 21.73
C ARG A 155 18.02 -2.04 22.58
N GLY A 156 18.69 -3.10 23.02
CA GLY A 156 18.12 -4.20 23.80
C GLY A 156 17.22 -5.15 23.02
N ALA A 157 17.03 -4.93 21.70
CA ALA A 157 16.32 -5.86 20.84
C ALA A 157 17.25 -6.99 20.36
N PHE A 158 16.67 -8.13 20.01
CA PHE A 158 17.39 -9.33 19.61
C PHE A 158 16.58 -10.23 18.69
N VAL A 159 17.29 -11.01 17.88
CA VAL A 159 16.68 -11.94 16.94
C VAL A 159 16.43 -13.27 17.64
N VAL A 160 15.17 -13.69 17.68
CA VAL A 160 14.71 -14.95 18.30
C VAL A 160 13.94 -15.78 17.28
N ARG A 161 14.07 -17.11 17.38
CA ARG A 161 13.25 -18.06 16.61
C ARG A 161 12.04 -18.46 17.44
N THR A 162 10.86 -18.34 16.86
CA THR A 162 9.57 -18.78 17.40
C THR A 162 8.95 -19.82 16.47
N SER A 163 7.81 -20.39 16.85
CA SER A 163 7.02 -21.28 15.97
C SER A 163 6.55 -20.58 14.69
N GLN A 164 6.42 -19.26 14.71
CA GLN A 164 6.00 -18.44 13.57
C GLN A 164 7.17 -17.99 12.68
N GLY A 165 8.41 -18.35 13.02
CA GLY A 165 9.61 -18.00 12.27
C GLY A 165 10.62 -17.17 13.08
N VAL A 166 11.39 -16.34 12.39
CA VAL A 166 12.41 -15.50 13.03
C VAL A 166 11.83 -14.10 13.25
N ILE A 167 11.90 -13.59 14.48
CA ILE A 167 11.39 -12.26 14.82
C ILE A 167 12.46 -11.45 15.56
N VAL A 168 12.28 -10.13 15.56
CA VAL A 168 13.01 -9.24 16.47
C VAL A 168 12.13 -9.02 17.69
N ALA A 169 12.65 -9.37 18.86
CA ALA A 169 11.99 -9.17 20.13
C ALA A 169 12.82 -8.28 21.05
N LYS A 170 12.17 -7.65 22.01
CA LYS A 170 12.78 -6.92 23.12
C LYS A 170 12.20 -7.45 24.42
N ARG A 171 12.99 -7.43 25.50
CA ARG A 171 12.43 -7.72 26.83
C ARG A 171 11.50 -6.59 27.25
N SER A 172 10.26 -6.92 27.59
CA SER A 172 9.27 -5.96 28.09
C SER A 172 9.30 -5.82 29.62
N GLY A 173 10.01 -6.71 30.34
CA GLY A 173 10.12 -6.65 31.80
C GLY A 173 11.41 -7.23 32.38
N LYS A 174 11.55 -7.11 33.72
CA LYS A 174 12.69 -7.65 34.49
C LYS A 174 12.66 -9.18 34.57
N ARG A 175 11.47 -9.79 34.55
CA ARG A 175 11.27 -11.25 34.63
C ARG A 175 11.76 -11.93 33.34
N ARG A 176 12.29 -13.15 33.48
CA ARG A 176 12.62 -14.01 32.34
C ARG A 176 11.30 -14.46 31.68
N GLY A 177 11.15 -14.25 30.37
CA GLY A 177 10.01 -14.74 29.58
C GLY A 177 9.13 -13.66 28.94
N HIS A 178 9.11 -12.43 29.48
CA HIS A 178 8.29 -11.35 28.94
C HIS A 178 9.01 -10.70 27.75
N LEU A 179 8.68 -11.17 26.54
CA LEU A 179 9.21 -10.67 25.28
C LEU A 179 8.11 -9.92 24.52
N SER A 180 8.39 -8.68 24.15
CA SER A 180 7.56 -7.93 23.21
C SER A 180 8.19 -7.99 21.82
N MET A 181 7.35 -8.18 20.81
CA MET A 181 7.78 -8.13 19.41
C MET A 181 8.05 -6.67 19.02
N VAL A 182 9.21 -6.41 18.43
CA VAL A 182 9.52 -5.10 17.88
C VAL A 182 8.95 -5.06 16.46
N SER A 183 7.93 -4.22 16.28
CA SER A 183 7.25 -4.05 15.00
C SER A 183 7.96 -3.00 14.15
N GLY A 184 7.99 -3.21 12.84
CA GLY A 184 8.40 -2.23 11.84
C GLY A 184 7.25 -1.32 11.42
N PRO A 185 7.39 -0.63 10.27
CA PRO A 185 6.32 0.18 9.70
C PRO A 185 5.07 -0.65 9.37
N SER A 186 3.92 0.02 9.39
CA SER A 186 2.63 -0.54 9.03
C SER A 186 2.04 0.21 7.84
N VAL A 187 1.76 -0.52 6.75
CA VAL A 187 1.09 0.02 5.56
C VAL A 187 -0.21 0.72 5.93
N LYS A 188 -0.98 0.15 6.87
CA LYS A 188 -2.24 0.72 7.35
C LYS A 188 -2.03 2.07 8.04
N ALA A 189 -1.06 2.15 8.94
CA ALA A 189 -0.80 3.38 9.69
C ALA A 189 -0.34 4.50 8.74
N THR A 190 0.53 4.16 7.78
CA THR A 190 1.02 5.10 6.76
C THR A 190 -0.09 5.56 5.82
N MET A 191 -0.94 4.65 5.33
CA MET A 191 -2.06 5.01 4.44
C MET A 191 -3.05 6.01 5.04
N VAL A 192 -3.22 6.02 6.37
CA VAL A 192 -4.13 6.96 7.06
C VAL A 192 -3.56 8.38 7.12
N GLN A 193 -2.26 8.57 6.88
CA GLN A 193 -1.63 9.88 6.98
C GLN A 193 -2.21 10.88 5.97
N PRO A 194 -2.45 12.15 6.36
CA PRO A 194 -3.14 13.13 5.51
C PRO A 194 -2.45 13.38 4.17
N HIS A 195 -1.12 13.51 4.15
CA HIS A 195 -0.36 13.83 2.93
C HIS A 195 -0.43 12.72 1.88
N ILE A 196 -0.52 11.45 2.29
CA ILE A 196 -0.75 10.33 1.36
C ILE A 196 -2.14 10.41 0.75
N ASN A 197 -3.15 10.73 1.56
CA ASN A 197 -4.52 10.92 1.08
C ASN A 197 -4.63 12.09 0.10
N GLU A 198 -3.94 13.20 0.37
CA GLU A 198 -3.85 14.34 -0.53
C GLU A 198 -3.15 14.00 -1.84
N ALA A 199 -2.02 13.29 -1.78
CA ALA A 199 -1.31 12.84 -2.98
C ALA A 199 -2.18 11.91 -3.84
N MET A 200 -2.91 10.99 -3.21
CA MET A 200 -3.88 10.13 -3.91
C MET A 200 -5.01 10.95 -4.55
N LYS A 201 -5.58 11.93 -3.85
CA LYS A 201 -6.64 12.81 -4.38
C LYS A 201 -6.14 13.63 -5.57
N ARG A 202 -4.95 14.23 -5.44
CA ARG A 202 -4.27 15.01 -6.49
C ARG A 202 -4.05 14.18 -7.75
N HIS A 203 -3.74 12.90 -7.60
CA HIS A 203 -3.55 11.97 -8.73
C HIS A 203 -4.89 11.46 -9.31
N ALA A 204 -5.85 11.14 -8.44
CA ALA A 204 -7.11 10.50 -8.83
C ALA A 204 -8.01 11.42 -9.66
N LYS A 205 -8.17 12.69 -9.27
CA LYS A 205 -9.09 13.63 -9.93
C LYS A 205 -8.78 13.86 -11.41
N PRO A 206 -7.57 14.30 -11.82
CA PRO A 206 -7.28 14.50 -13.24
C PRO A 206 -7.32 13.17 -14.00
N ARG A 207 -6.87 12.07 -13.39
CA ARG A 207 -6.89 10.77 -14.05
C ARG A 207 -8.31 10.27 -14.32
N PHE A 208 -9.25 10.54 -13.41
CA PHE A 208 -10.65 10.23 -13.64
C PHE A 208 -11.20 10.97 -14.84
N ILE A 209 -10.97 12.28 -14.95
CA ILE A 209 -11.46 13.10 -16.07
C ILE A 209 -10.94 12.55 -17.40
N THR A 210 -9.63 12.27 -17.49
CA THR A 210 -9.02 11.70 -18.70
C THR A 210 -9.58 10.31 -19.05
N GLU A 211 -9.68 9.41 -18.07
CA GLU A 211 -10.16 8.05 -18.33
C GLU A 211 -11.66 7.98 -18.59
N PHE A 212 -12.44 8.90 -18.00
CA PHE A 212 -13.85 9.07 -18.28
C PHE A 212 -14.08 9.53 -19.72
N GLY A 213 -13.40 10.60 -20.16
CA GLY A 213 -13.50 11.07 -21.55
C GLY A 213 -13.14 9.98 -22.55
N ARG A 214 -12.00 9.31 -22.34
CA ARG A 214 -11.61 8.14 -23.17
C ARG A 214 -12.66 7.03 -23.17
N ALA A 215 -13.29 6.75 -22.04
CA ALA A 215 -14.31 5.70 -21.97
C ALA A 215 -15.60 6.11 -22.69
N LEU A 216 -15.98 7.39 -22.60
CA LEU A 216 -17.15 7.95 -23.27
C LEU A 216 -16.95 8.00 -24.79
N ASP A 217 -15.83 8.54 -25.28
CA ASP A 217 -15.51 8.62 -26.71
C ASP A 217 -15.50 7.23 -27.35
N ASN A 218 -14.92 6.24 -26.66
CA ASN A 218 -14.93 4.86 -27.13
C ASN A 218 -16.33 4.25 -27.17
N ASP A 219 -17.25 4.65 -26.28
CA ASP A 219 -18.64 4.19 -26.33
C ASP A 219 -19.41 4.87 -27.45
N LEU A 220 -19.20 6.17 -27.67
CA LEU A 220 -19.82 6.95 -28.74
C LEU A 220 -19.40 6.46 -30.13
N ARG A 221 -18.10 6.24 -30.37
CA ARG A 221 -17.59 5.67 -31.63
C ARG A 221 -18.19 4.30 -31.94
N ARG A 222 -18.34 3.45 -30.92
CA ARG A 222 -18.96 2.12 -31.08
C ARG A 222 -20.43 2.18 -31.47
N ARG A 223 -21.09 3.31 -31.24
CA ARG A 223 -22.50 3.55 -31.58
C ARG A 223 -22.68 4.32 -32.89
N GLY A 224 -21.59 4.76 -33.54
CA GLY A 224 -21.67 5.59 -34.75
C GLY A 224 -22.11 7.03 -34.50
N LEU A 225 -21.94 7.53 -33.26
CA LEU A 225 -22.28 8.91 -32.88
C LEU A 225 -21.08 9.87 -33.01
N LEU A 226 -19.89 9.33 -33.28
CA LEU A 226 -18.62 9.99 -33.56
C LEU A 226 -17.92 9.24 -34.68
#